data_AF-A0AA39DZW5-F1
#
_entry.id   AF-A0AA39DZW5-F1
#
_cell.length_a   1.000
_cell.length_b   1.000
_cell.length_c   1.000
_cell.angle_alpha   90.00
_cell.angle_beta   90.00
_cell.angle_gamma   90.00
#
_symmetry.space_group_name_H-M   'P 1'
#
loop_
_entity.id
_entity.type
_entity.pdbx_description
1 polymer ?
#
loop_
_entity_poly.entity_id
_entity_poly.type
_entity_poly.pdbx_seq_one_letter_code
_entity_poly.pdbx_strand_id
1 'polypeptide(L)'
;MQKLKAFLINNRFLIVMDDPSDVYYWDGLLRVLADTSTGSRMIWITRKMSLPPNLKTRSDPYPLRLEADEESWGLFTYALNKIVRRCGGLPLLIVKLAEALSQKDATIEEWSRALQQLCHDQEKVWSNTLCRIYKDLSLYMRRCLFSLTLFFHDSDIPIRMLITLWVAEDLVQTEGKNEALEDLAQRCLNLLIAKGMVQVTKKLLNGNVKIIRLPDALTQYWLISKAQQATALGDHIYRRSELFPGNDMIRRPVNHLDRDDL
;
A
#
# COMPACT_ATOMS: atom_id res chain seq x y z
N MET A 1 15.22 10.96 -37.85
CA MET A 1 14.64 12.31 -37.99
C MET A 1 13.47 12.40 -38.98
N GLN A 2 13.58 11.91 -40.23
CA GLN A 2 12.50 12.05 -41.23
C GLN A 2 11.14 11.47 -40.81
N LYS A 3 11.11 10.29 -40.17
CA LYS A 3 9.85 9.68 -39.67
C LYS A 3 9.17 10.54 -38.59
N LEU A 4 9.96 11.08 -37.66
CA LEU A 4 9.46 11.97 -36.61
C LEU A 4 8.93 13.28 -37.20
N LYS A 5 9.64 13.85 -38.18
CA LYS A 5 9.17 15.05 -38.90
C LYS A 5 7.83 14.79 -39.60
N ALA A 6 7.70 13.68 -40.32
CA ALA A 6 6.46 13.30 -41.00
C ALA A 6 5.28 13.12 -40.02
N PHE A 7 5.55 12.61 -38.81
CA PHE A 7 4.53 12.41 -37.78
C PHE A 7 4.08 13.73 -37.12
N LEU A 8 4.98 14.70 -36.98
CA LEU A 8 4.72 15.96 -36.30
C LEU A 8 4.17 17.06 -37.21
N ILE A 9 4.37 16.96 -38.53
CA ILE A 9 3.80 17.89 -39.53
C ILE A 9 2.26 17.91 -39.40
N ASN A 10 1.69 19.12 -39.40
CA ASN A 10 0.25 19.41 -39.30
C ASN A 10 -0.45 18.99 -37.99
N ASN A 11 0.27 18.46 -37.00
CA ASN A 11 -0.28 18.11 -35.69
C ASN A 11 0.11 19.14 -34.63
N ARG A 12 -0.74 19.30 -33.60
CA ARG A 12 -0.38 20.01 -32.36
C ARG A 12 0.21 19.03 -31.37
N PHE A 13 1.35 19.37 -30.80
CA PHE A 13 2.03 18.52 -29.84
C PHE A 13 2.57 19.30 -28.64
N LEU A 14 2.74 18.56 -27.54
CA LEU A 14 3.46 18.97 -26.34
C LEU A 14 4.58 17.97 -26.11
N ILE A 15 5.83 18.43 -26.14
CA ILE A 15 7.01 17.61 -25.84
C ILE A 15 7.55 18.04 -24.48
N VAL A 16 7.72 17.09 -23.56
CA VAL A 16 8.37 17.32 -22.27
C VAL A 16 9.72 16.62 -22.29
N MET A 17 10.79 17.38 -22.10
CA MET A 17 12.15 16.85 -21.96
C MET A 17 12.60 16.96 -20.51
N ASP A 18 12.95 15.82 -19.92
CA ASP A 18 13.40 15.71 -18.54
C ASP A 18 14.92 15.45 -18.48
N ASP A 19 15.63 16.43 -17.92
CA ASP A 19 17.08 16.51 -17.74
C ASP A 19 17.95 15.96 -18.89
N PRO A 20 17.82 16.49 -20.11
CA PRO A 20 18.64 16.06 -21.24
C PRO A 20 20.13 16.31 -20.99
N SER A 21 20.89 15.22 -20.92
CA SER A 21 22.30 15.21 -20.53
C SER A 21 23.21 15.95 -21.51
N ASP A 22 22.92 15.84 -22.81
CA ASP A 22 23.80 16.30 -23.89
C ASP A 22 23.09 17.27 -24.84
N VAL A 23 23.44 18.54 -24.70
CA VAL A 23 22.85 19.68 -25.42
C VAL A 23 23.08 19.60 -26.94
N TYR A 24 24.16 18.95 -27.39
CA TYR A 24 24.54 18.93 -28.80
C TYR A 24 23.67 18.01 -29.66
N TYR A 25 23.12 16.94 -29.07
CA TYR A 25 22.22 16.03 -29.78
C TYR A 25 20.87 16.67 -30.11
N TRP A 26 20.48 17.70 -29.37
CA TRP A 26 19.17 18.33 -29.52
C TRP A 26 19.10 19.40 -30.59
N ASP A 27 20.22 19.93 -31.09
CA ASP A 27 20.21 20.94 -32.16
C ASP A 27 19.50 20.40 -33.42
N GLY A 28 19.74 19.14 -33.76
CA GLY A 28 19.04 18.46 -34.86
C GLY A 28 17.53 18.32 -34.62
N LEU A 29 17.12 18.09 -33.37
CA LEU A 29 15.71 17.94 -33.00
C LEU A 29 15.00 19.29 -33.00
N LEU A 30 15.65 20.33 -32.44
CA LEU A 30 15.15 21.70 -32.44
C LEU A 30 14.90 22.22 -33.85
N ARG A 31 15.77 21.91 -34.81
CA ARG A 31 15.57 22.24 -36.24
C ARG A 31 14.33 21.58 -36.82
N VAL A 32 14.04 20.33 -36.46
CA VAL A 32 12.83 19.63 -36.92
C VAL A 32 11.56 20.24 -36.33
N LEU A 33 11.62 20.68 -35.06
CA LEU A 33 10.48 21.25 -34.34
C LEU A 33 10.19 22.71 -34.73
N ALA A 34 11.22 23.49 -35.08
CA ALA A 34 11.09 24.90 -35.48
C ALA A 34 10.22 25.10 -36.74
N ASP A 35 10.18 24.10 -37.63
CA ASP A 35 9.41 24.12 -38.89
C ASP A 35 7.89 23.90 -38.68
N THR A 36 7.43 23.61 -37.45
CA THR A 36 6.02 23.22 -37.19
C THR A 36 5.26 24.35 -36.47
N SER A 37 4.59 25.22 -37.23
CA SER A 37 3.94 26.45 -36.76
C SER A 37 2.54 26.27 -36.13
N THR A 38 2.19 25.08 -35.64
CA THR A 38 0.80 24.71 -35.26
C THR A 38 0.39 25.13 -33.83
N GLY A 39 1.16 25.96 -33.12
CA GLY A 39 0.89 26.25 -31.70
C GLY A 39 1.28 25.10 -30.76
N SER A 40 2.23 24.28 -31.22
CA SER A 40 2.93 23.26 -30.45
C SER A 40 3.84 23.89 -29.39
N ARG A 41 4.07 23.17 -28.29
CA ARG A 41 4.88 23.64 -27.16
C ARG A 41 5.91 22.59 -26.77
N MET A 42 7.03 23.07 -26.25
CA MET A 42 8.07 22.22 -25.68
C MET A 42 8.36 22.72 -24.27
N ILE A 43 8.36 21.80 -23.31
CA ILE A 43 8.75 22.05 -21.93
C ILE A 43 10.10 21.39 -21.71
N TRP A 44 11.06 22.15 -21.22
CA TRP A 44 12.40 21.69 -20.92
C TRP A 44 12.61 21.78 -19.41
N ILE A 45 12.80 20.63 -18.77
CA ILE A 45 13.09 20.51 -17.34
C ILE A 45 14.57 20.14 -17.25
N THR A 46 15.37 20.93 -16.54
CA THR A 46 16.80 20.64 -16.40
C THR A 46 17.35 21.17 -15.10
N ARG A 47 18.40 20.51 -14.60
CA ARG A 47 19.20 20.97 -13.46
C ARG A 47 20.25 22.01 -13.85
N LYS A 48 20.53 22.19 -15.14
CA LYS A 48 21.55 23.12 -15.65
C LYS A 48 20.96 24.52 -15.83
N MET A 49 21.57 25.50 -15.17
CA MET A 49 21.16 26.90 -15.29
C MET A 49 21.52 27.50 -16.67
N SER A 50 22.52 26.93 -17.33
CA SER A 50 22.93 27.30 -18.69
C SER A 50 22.10 26.55 -19.73
N LEU A 51 21.24 27.28 -20.45
CA LEU A 51 20.53 26.75 -21.60
C LEU A 51 21.42 26.74 -22.85
N PRO A 52 21.13 25.89 -23.86
CA PRO A 52 21.80 25.93 -25.14
C PRO A 52 21.65 27.31 -25.78
N PRO A 53 22.72 27.92 -26.34
CA PRO A 53 22.64 29.26 -26.94
C PRO A 53 21.67 29.35 -28.12
N ASN A 54 21.41 28.21 -28.80
CA ASN A 54 20.49 28.13 -29.94
C ASN A 54 19.01 27.98 -29.52
N LEU A 55 18.73 27.79 -28.22
CA LEU A 55 17.38 27.60 -27.72
C LEU A 55 16.69 28.97 -27.60
N LYS A 56 15.90 29.35 -28.61
CA LYS A 56 15.03 30.52 -28.51
C LYS A 56 13.82 30.17 -27.65
N THR A 57 13.86 30.52 -26.37
CA THR A 57 12.70 30.38 -25.48
C THR A 57 11.70 31.49 -25.76
N ARG A 58 10.40 31.16 -25.70
CA ARG A 58 9.32 32.15 -25.82
C ARG A 58 9.01 32.84 -24.49
N SER A 59 9.54 32.29 -23.39
CA SER A 59 9.35 32.74 -22.01
C SER A 59 10.67 32.61 -21.26
N ASP A 60 10.83 33.39 -20.21
CA ASP A 60 11.95 33.23 -19.30
C ASP A 60 11.92 31.85 -18.63
N PRO A 61 13.10 31.27 -18.31
CA PRO A 61 13.16 30.04 -17.54
C PRO A 61 12.38 30.22 -16.23
N TYR A 62 11.48 29.28 -15.93
CA TYR A 62 10.81 29.26 -14.63
C TYR A 62 11.74 28.57 -13.62
N PRO A 63 12.35 29.30 -12.67
CA PRO A 63 13.18 28.66 -11.66
C PRO A 63 12.26 27.84 -10.77
N LEU A 64 12.48 26.53 -10.72
CA LEU A 64 11.87 25.69 -9.69
C LEU A 64 12.47 26.12 -8.36
N ARG A 65 11.70 26.90 -7.61
CA ARG A 65 12.00 27.21 -6.22
C ARG A 65 11.40 26.11 -5.35
N LEU A 66 12.21 25.53 -4.48
CA LEU A 66 11.71 24.88 -3.29
C LEU A 66 11.27 26.02 -2.35
N GLU A 67 10.00 26.41 -2.35
CA GLU A 67 9.49 27.43 -1.41
C GLU A 67 8.82 26.78 -0.20
N ALA A 68 9.01 27.45 0.94
CA ALA A 68 8.46 27.24 2.29
C ALA A 68 8.88 25.96 3.04
N ASP A 69 9.32 26.18 4.27
CA ASP A 69 9.47 25.14 5.31
C ASP A 69 8.20 24.28 5.41
N GLU A 70 7.01 24.84 5.16
CA GLU A 70 5.73 24.12 5.20
C GLU A 70 5.57 23.05 4.10
N GLU A 71 5.93 23.33 2.85
CA GLU A 71 5.83 22.33 1.77
C GLU A 71 6.86 21.21 1.97
N SER A 72 8.07 21.58 2.37
CA SER A 72 9.15 20.65 2.71
C SER A 72 8.78 19.79 3.92
N TRP A 73 8.14 20.40 4.93
CA TRP A 73 7.60 19.70 6.09
C TRP A 73 6.44 18.78 5.72
N GLY A 74 5.58 19.19 4.77
CA GLY A 74 4.53 18.35 4.21
C GLY A 74 5.08 17.10 3.54
N LEU A 75 6.14 17.23 2.74
CA LEU A 75 6.84 16.10 2.13
C LEU A 75 7.51 15.20 3.17
N PHE A 76 8.16 15.80 4.17
CA PHE A 76 8.81 15.06 5.26
C PHE A 76 7.80 14.28 6.09
N THR A 77 6.71 14.90 6.52
CA THR A 77 5.64 14.26 7.28
C THR A 77 4.94 13.17 6.47
N TYR A 78 4.75 13.36 5.16
CA TYR A 78 4.25 12.31 4.28
C TYR A 78 5.19 11.10 4.21
N ALA A 79 6.49 11.32 4.06
CA ALA A 79 7.49 10.26 4.07
C ALA A 79 7.55 9.52 5.42
N LEU A 80 7.56 10.27 6.53
CA LEU A 80 7.50 9.70 7.88
C LEU A 80 6.23 8.87 8.09
N ASN A 81 5.07 9.34 7.64
CA ASN A 81 3.83 8.59 7.73
C ASN A 81 3.91 7.26 6.97
N LYS A 82 4.54 7.23 5.79
CA LYS A 82 4.78 5.96 5.08
C LYS A 82 5.69 5.03 5.88
N ILE A 83 6.73 5.56 6.52
CA ILE A 83 7.66 4.78 7.35
C ILE A 83 6.97 4.22 8.60
N VAL A 84 6.24 5.06 9.35
CA VAL A 84 5.48 4.66 10.53
C VAL A 84 4.44 3.61 10.17
N ARG A 85 3.73 3.81 9.05
CA ARG A 85 2.83 2.81 8.51
C ARG A 85 3.57 1.51 8.26
N ARG A 86 4.72 1.52 7.56
CA ARG A 86 5.58 0.33 7.31
C ARG A 86 6.02 -0.38 8.58
N CYS A 87 6.14 0.32 9.71
CA CYS A 87 6.41 -0.28 11.02
C CYS A 87 5.15 -0.83 11.71
N GLY A 88 3.98 -0.76 11.06
CA GLY A 88 2.70 -1.10 11.64
C GLY A 88 2.26 -0.19 12.81
N GLY A 89 2.89 0.98 12.97
CA GLY A 89 2.67 1.84 14.13
C GLY A 89 3.27 1.34 15.45
N LEU A 90 4.11 0.30 15.45
CA LEU A 90 4.78 -0.19 16.66
C LEU A 90 5.94 0.73 17.07
N PRO A 91 5.93 1.33 18.28
CA PRO A 91 7.01 2.20 18.73
C PRO A 91 8.39 1.54 18.67
N LEU A 92 8.48 0.27 19.05
CA LEU A 92 9.74 -0.48 19.06
C LEU A 92 10.35 -0.63 17.65
N LEU A 93 9.51 -0.89 16.64
CA LEU A 93 9.98 -1.02 15.26
C LEU A 93 10.37 0.34 14.67
N ILE A 94 9.63 1.40 15.03
CA ILE A 94 9.94 2.76 14.62
C ILE A 94 11.32 3.17 15.17
N VAL A 95 11.57 2.93 16.46
CA VAL A 95 12.87 3.26 17.10
C VAL A 95 14.01 2.45 16.46
N LYS A 96 13.83 1.14 16.27
CA LYS A 96 14.83 0.29 15.60
C LYS A 96 15.16 0.77 14.19
N LEU A 97 14.14 1.13 13.39
CA LEU A 97 14.35 1.63 12.05
C LEU A 97 15.07 2.99 12.08
N ALA A 98 14.66 3.90 12.96
CA ALA A 98 15.30 5.20 13.11
C ALA A 98 16.78 5.06 13.48
N GLU A 99 17.10 4.17 14.42
CA GLU A 99 18.48 3.85 14.81
C GLU A 99 19.29 3.27 13.64
N ALA A 100 18.71 2.31 12.91
CA ALA A 100 19.34 1.69 11.75
C ALA A 100 19.60 2.68 10.60
N LEU A 101 18.73 3.67 10.42
CA LEU A 101 18.90 4.74 9.43
C LEU A 101 19.89 5.81 9.91
N SER A 102 19.98 6.07 11.22
CA SER A 102 20.91 7.05 11.78
C SER A 102 22.38 6.65 11.63
N GLN A 103 22.68 5.37 11.41
CA GLN A 103 24.04 4.84 11.28
C GLN A 103 24.47 4.61 9.83
N LYS A 104 23.62 4.94 8.84
CA LYS A 104 23.85 4.67 7.42
C LYS A 104 23.89 5.95 6.60
N ASP A 105 24.57 5.92 5.47
CA ASP A 105 24.56 7.02 4.53
C ASP A 105 23.16 7.17 3.91
N ALA A 106 22.84 8.38 3.44
CA ALA A 106 21.55 8.71 2.83
C ALA A 106 21.40 8.14 1.40
N THR A 107 21.80 6.89 1.18
CA THR A 107 21.75 6.20 -0.11
C THR A 107 20.51 5.32 -0.23
N ILE A 108 19.95 5.23 -1.44
CA ILE A 108 18.74 4.45 -1.71
C ILE A 108 18.96 2.97 -1.35
N GLU A 109 20.15 2.44 -1.62
CA GLU A 109 20.52 1.05 -1.42
C GLU A 109 20.57 0.68 0.07
N GLU A 110 21.15 1.55 0.91
CA GLU A 110 21.29 1.30 2.33
C GLU A 110 19.96 1.42 3.07
N TRP A 111 19.14 2.38 2.66
CA TRP A 111 17.79 2.57 3.17
C TRP A 111 16.89 1.41 2.76
N SER A 112 17.00 0.94 1.52
CA SER A 112 16.30 -0.25 1.05
C SER A 112 16.69 -1.50 1.86
N ARG A 113 17.98 -1.66 2.17
CA ARG A 113 18.49 -2.76 2.99
C ARG A 113 17.99 -2.68 4.44
N ALA A 114 17.95 -1.48 5.02
CA ALA A 114 17.39 -1.27 6.37
C ALA A 114 15.90 -1.62 6.43
N LEU A 115 15.13 -1.22 5.40
CA LEU A 115 13.72 -1.57 5.27
C LEU A 115 13.49 -3.08 5.09
N GLN A 116 14.36 -3.77 4.35
CA GLN A 116 14.29 -5.24 4.23
C GLN A 116 14.59 -5.95 5.56
N GLN A 117 15.60 -5.50 6.29
CA GLN A 117 15.92 -6.02 7.63
C GLN A 117 14.73 -5.80 8.59
N LEU A 118 14.11 -4.61 8.52
CA LEU A 118 12.90 -4.31 9.27
C LEU A 118 11.77 -5.29 8.96
N CYS A 119 11.49 -5.58 7.67
CA CYS A 119 10.45 -6.55 7.31
C CYS A 119 10.64 -7.91 7.99
N HIS A 120 11.90 -8.38 8.09
CA HIS A 120 12.18 -9.67 8.73
C HIS A 120 12.04 -9.62 10.27
N ASP A 121 12.53 -8.55 10.90
CA ASP A 121 12.34 -8.32 12.34
C ASP A 121 10.85 -8.16 12.70
N GLN A 122 10.12 -7.45 11.84
CA GLN A 122 8.70 -7.20 11.92
C GLN A 122 7.91 -8.51 11.87
N GLU A 123 8.24 -9.42 10.95
CA GLU A 123 7.63 -10.75 10.86
C GLU A 123 7.76 -11.53 12.18
N LYS A 124 8.95 -11.54 12.80
CA LYS A 124 9.18 -12.24 14.08
C LYS A 124 8.42 -11.59 15.25
N VAL A 125 8.39 -10.26 15.30
CA VAL A 125 7.69 -9.53 16.36
C VAL A 125 6.17 -9.73 16.23
N TRP A 126 5.64 -9.64 15.01
CA TRP A 126 4.22 -9.86 14.76
C TRP A 126 3.79 -11.31 14.91
N SER A 127 4.59 -12.28 14.44
CA SER A 127 4.24 -13.70 14.58
C SER A 127 4.13 -14.09 16.06
N ASN A 128 5.06 -13.64 16.90
CA ASN A 128 5.00 -13.87 18.35
C ASN A 128 3.82 -13.15 19.01
N THR A 129 3.61 -11.88 18.66
CA THR A 129 2.52 -11.06 19.23
C THR A 129 1.16 -11.63 18.86
N LEU A 130 0.97 -11.98 17.58
CA LEU A 130 -0.23 -12.62 17.08
C LEU A 130 -0.41 -14.00 17.66
N CYS A 131 0.61 -14.86 17.71
CA CYS A 131 0.49 -16.18 18.33
C CYS A 131 -0.04 -16.10 19.76
N ARG A 132 0.43 -15.12 20.55
CA ARG A 132 -0.09 -14.85 21.90
C ARG A 132 -1.55 -14.40 21.87
N ILE A 133 -1.88 -13.46 21.00
CA ILE A 133 -3.26 -12.98 20.80
C ILE A 133 -4.19 -14.12 20.41
N TYR A 134 -3.82 -14.94 19.42
CA TYR A 134 -4.59 -16.06 18.91
C TYR A 134 -4.80 -17.10 20.01
N LYS A 135 -3.77 -17.43 20.80
CA LYS A 135 -3.90 -18.31 21.99
C LYS A 135 -4.96 -17.83 22.97
N ASP A 136 -5.09 -16.52 23.14
CA ASP A 136 -6.06 -15.88 24.06
C ASP A 136 -7.45 -15.67 23.43
N LEU A 137 -7.66 -16.08 22.17
CA LEU A 137 -8.93 -15.96 21.44
C LEU A 137 -9.58 -17.32 21.24
N SER A 138 -10.90 -17.39 21.49
CA SER A 138 -11.72 -18.54 21.14
C SER A 138 -11.77 -18.76 19.62
N LEU A 139 -12.12 -19.97 19.20
CA LEU A 139 -12.15 -20.35 17.77
C LEU A 139 -13.06 -19.42 16.94
N TYR A 140 -14.24 -19.07 17.44
CA TYR A 140 -15.17 -18.18 16.74
C TYR A 140 -14.63 -16.75 16.61
N MET A 141 -13.92 -16.25 17.63
CA MET A 141 -13.31 -14.91 17.58
C MET A 141 -12.16 -14.86 16.58
N ARG A 142 -11.37 -15.94 16.46
CA ARG A 142 -10.32 -16.05 15.44
C ARG A 142 -10.92 -15.99 14.04
N ARG A 143 -12.03 -16.69 13.80
CA ARG A 143 -12.76 -16.67 12.52
C ARG A 143 -13.31 -15.28 12.20
N CYS A 144 -13.92 -14.61 13.18
CA CYS A 144 -14.40 -13.24 13.03
C CYS A 144 -13.25 -12.27 12.71
N LEU A 145 -12.13 -12.36 13.43
CA LEU A 145 -10.94 -11.55 13.17
C LEU A 145 -10.37 -11.83 11.77
N PHE A 146 -10.31 -13.09 11.34
CA PHE A 146 -9.81 -13.45 10.01
C PHE A 146 -10.69 -12.90 8.89
N SER A 147 -12.02 -12.90 9.05
CA SER A 147 -12.91 -12.33 8.03
C SER A 147 -12.68 -10.83 7.80
N LEU A 148 -12.14 -10.10 8.78
CA LEU A 148 -11.76 -8.70 8.61
C LEU A 148 -10.64 -8.55 7.57
N THR A 149 -9.80 -9.56 7.37
CA THR A 149 -8.72 -9.55 6.35
C THR A 149 -9.24 -9.56 4.91
N LEU A 150 -10.52 -9.88 4.71
CA LEU A 150 -11.18 -9.81 3.40
C LEU A 150 -11.47 -8.36 2.99
N PHE A 151 -11.54 -7.45 3.96
CA PHE A 151 -11.67 -6.02 3.73
C PHE A 151 -10.27 -5.43 3.59
N PHE A 152 -9.83 -5.25 2.35
CA PHE A 152 -8.48 -4.78 2.05
C PHE A 152 -8.22 -3.35 2.56
N HIS A 153 -6.98 -3.11 2.99
CA HIS A 153 -6.24 -1.84 3.19
C HIS A 153 -7.01 -0.55 3.50
N ASP A 154 -6.71 0.05 4.67
CA ASP A 154 -7.14 1.41 5.07
C ASP A 154 -8.66 1.68 4.95
N SER A 155 -9.45 0.64 4.69
CA SER A 155 -10.88 0.76 4.49
C SER A 155 -11.56 0.85 5.84
N ASP A 156 -12.25 1.95 6.02
CA ASP A 156 -13.23 2.13 7.06
C ASP A 156 -14.35 1.11 6.85
N ILE A 157 -14.48 0.18 7.79
CA ILE A 157 -15.46 -0.91 7.74
C ILE A 157 -16.70 -0.48 8.53
N PRO A 158 -17.88 -0.33 7.88
CA PRO A 158 -19.13 -0.12 8.59
C PRO A 158 -19.50 -1.34 9.42
N ILE A 159 -19.73 -1.15 10.71
CA ILE A 159 -20.05 -2.27 11.63
C ILE A 159 -21.30 -3.04 11.20
N ARG A 160 -22.33 -2.34 10.73
CA ARG A 160 -23.59 -2.98 10.30
C ARG A 160 -23.34 -4.02 9.21
N MET A 161 -22.51 -3.68 8.23
CA MET A 161 -22.15 -4.58 7.13
C MET A 161 -21.35 -5.78 7.65
N LEU A 162 -20.41 -5.54 8.56
CA LEU A 162 -19.58 -6.60 9.14
C LEU A 162 -20.41 -7.60 9.96
N ILE A 163 -21.33 -7.11 10.80
CA ILE A 163 -22.22 -7.95 11.60
C ILE A 163 -23.08 -8.82 10.67
N THR A 164 -23.69 -8.22 9.65
CA THR A 164 -24.48 -8.96 8.66
C THR A 164 -23.64 -10.04 7.97
N LEU A 165 -22.38 -9.74 7.62
CA LEU A 165 -21.48 -10.73 7.03
C LEU A 165 -21.20 -11.87 8.00
N TRP A 166 -20.87 -11.58 9.27
CA TRP A 166 -20.55 -12.62 10.26
C TRP A 166 -21.73 -13.56 10.54
N VAL A 167 -22.94 -13.01 10.54
CA VAL A 167 -24.17 -13.80 10.68
C VAL A 167 -24.43 -14.62 9.41
N ALA A 168 -24.28 -14.03 8.22
CA ALA A 168 -24.50 -14.72 6.94
C ALA A 168 -23.49 -15.86 6.67
N GLU A 169 -22.24 -15.68 7.10
CA GLU A 169 -21.16 -16.67 6.99
C GLU A 169 -21.16 -17.68 8.16
N ASP A 170 -22.13 -17.59 9.07
CA ASP A 170 -22.27 -18.48 10.23
C ASP A 170 -20.99 -18.53 11.09
N LEU A 171 -20.27 -17.41 11.18
CA LEU A 171 -19.03 -17.29 11.97
C LEU A 171 -19.30 -17.23 13.48
N VAL A 172 -20.55 -16.93 13.83
CA VAL A 172 -21.03 -16.77 15.19
C VAL A 172 -22.23 -17.69 15.36
N GLN A 173 -22.17 -18.60 16.32
CA GLN A 173 -23.20 -19.61 16.55
C GLN A 173 -23.70 -19.53 17.99
N THR A 174 -24.96 -19.87 18.21
CA THR A 174 -25.57 -19.91 19.55
C THR A 174 -25.27 -21.26 20.21
N GLU A 175 -24.76 -21.24 21.44
CA GLU A 175 -24.62 -22.44 22.28
C GLU A 175 -25.86 -22.67 23.18
N GLY A 176 -26.86 -21.78 23.16
CA GLY A 176 -28.04 -21.82 24.02
C GLY A 176 -29.23 -20.98 23.52
N LYS A 177 -30.39 -21.05 24.21
CA LYS A 177 -31.66 -20.44 23.75
C LYS A 177 -31.71 -18.91 23.92
N ASN A 178 -32.31 -18.27 22.92
CA ASN A 178 -32.86 -16.90 22.85
C ASN A 178 -31.89 -15.71 22.76
N GLU A 179 -30.73 -15.89 22.14
CA GLU A 179 -29.86 -14.76 21.81
C GLU A 179 -29.80 -14.51 20.30
N ALA A 180 -29.98 -13.25 19.89
CA ALA A 180 -29.86 -12.88 18.48
C ALA A 180 -28.40 -13.02 18.01
N LEU A 181 -28.21 -13.54 16.80
CA LEU A 181 -26.87 -13.75 16.22
C LEU A 181 -26.14 -12.42 16.03
N GLU A 182 -26.89 -11.35 15.75
CA GLU A 182 -26.40 -9.99 15.66
C GLU A 182 -25.81 -9.49 16.99
N ASP A 183 -26.43 -9.84 18.12
CA ASP A 183 -25.95 -9.45 19.45
C ASP A 183 -24.66 -10.21 19.82
N LEU A 184 -24.59 -11.49 19.47
CA LEU A 184 -23.35 -12.29 19.60
C LEU A 184 -22.22 -11.71 18.73
N ALA A 185 -22.50 -11.37 17.48
CA ALA A 185 -21.54 -10.73 16.59
C ALA A 185 -21.07 -9.38 17.12
N GLN A 186 -21.98 -8.55 17.64
CA GLN A 186 -21.65 -7.27 18.26
C GLN A 186 -20.77 -7.44 19.51
N ARG A 187 -21.03 -8.44 20.36
CA ARG A 187 -20.17 -8.76 21.51
C ARG A 187 -18.79 -9.23 21.09
N CYS A 188 -18.70 -10.10 20.08
CA CYS A 188 -17.43 -10.53 19.49
C CYS A 188 -16.61 -9.32 19.05
N LEU A 189 -17.22 -8.39 18.30
CA LEU A 189 -16.56 -7.16 17.87
C LEU A 189 -16.08 -6.31 19.06
N ASN A 190 -16.91 -6.14 20.08
CA ASN A 190 -16.55 -5.36 21.26
C ASN A 190 -15.34 -5.96 22.00
N LEU A 191 -15.25 -7.29 22.08
CA LEU A 191 -14.10 -7.99 22.66
C LEU A 191 -12.83 -7.80 21.81
N LEU A 192 -12.94 -7.85 20.48
CA LEU A 192 -11.83 -7.58 19.57
C LEU A 192 -11.32 -6.13 19.72
N ILE A 193 -12.23 -5.16 19.86
CA ILE A 193 -11.89 -3.76 20.14
C ILE A 193 -11.21 -3.64 21.51
N ALA A 194 -11.76 -4.25 22.55
CA ALA A 194 -11.20 -4.19 23.91
C ALA A 194 -9.80 -4.81 24.00
N LYS A 195 -9.51 -5.83 23.18
CA LYS A 195 -8.18 -6.44 23.05
C LYS A 195 -7.23 -5.63 22.14
N GLY A 196 -7.70 -4.57 21.49
CA GLY A 196 -6.90 -3.75 20.57
C GLY A 196 -6.66 -4.36 19.19
N MET A 197 -7.43 -5.38 18.80
CA MET A 197 -7.33 -6.02 17.48
C MET A 197 -7.97 -5.20 16.37
N VAL A 198 -8.82 -4.26 16.75
CA VAL A 198 -9.62 -3.44 15.86
C VAL A 198 -9.61 -2.02 16.40
N GLN A 199 -9.35 -1.06 15.52
CA GLN A 199 -9.37 0.35 15.86
C GLN A 199 -10.73 0.96 15.53
N VAL A 200 -11.23 1.84 16.40
CA VAL A 200 -12.45 2.61 16.15
C VAL A 200 -12.11 3.90 15.43
N THR A 201 -12.63 4.10 14.22
CA THR A 201 -12.44 5.35 13.45
C THR A 201 -13.56 6.35 13.72
N LYS A 202 -14.81 5.88 13.88
CA LYS A 202 -15.97 6.76 14.04
C LYS A 202 -16.98 6.21 15.04
N LYS A 203 -17.45 7.08 15.92
CA LYS A 203 -18.58 6.84 16.82
C LYS A 203 -19.77 7.72 16.43
N LEU A 204 -20.97 7.25 16.72
CA LEU A 204 -22.20 8.01 16.67
C LEU A 204 -22.30 8.95 17.88
N LEU A 205 -23.20 9.93 17.82
CA LEU A 205 -23.46 10.87 18.93
C LEU A 205 -23.91 10.17 20.21
N ASN A 206 -24.54 9.00 20.09
CA ASN A 206 -24.95 8.16 21.21
C ASN A 206 -23.80 7.29 21.76
N GLY A 207 -22.56 7.49 21.31
CA GLY A 207 -21.39 6.73 21.75
C GLY A 207 -21.17 5.38 21.05
N ASN A 208 -22.15 4.88 20.30
CA ASN A 208 -22.04 3.61 19.61
C ASN A 208 -21.00 3.68 18.48
N VAL A 209 -20.20 2.63 18.34
CA VAL A 209 -19.22 2.54 17.27
C VAL A 209 -19.96 2.42 15.93
N LYS A 210 -19.53 3.19 14.92
CA LYS A 210 -20.10 3.19 13.57
C LYS A 210 -19.17 2.52 12.57
N ILE A 211 -17.89 2.89 12.67
CA ILE A 211 -16.86 2.55 11.70
C ILE A 211 -15.63 2.10 12.46
N ILE A 212 -15.06 1.00 11.99
CA ILE A 212 -13.84 0.41 12.52
C ILE A 212 -12.82 0.25 11.40
N ARG A 213 -11.59 -0.04 11.79
CA ARG A 213 -10.44 -0.27 10.92
C ARG A 213 -9.58 -1.38 11.52
N LEU A 214 -8.95 -2.17 10.65
CA LEU A 214 -7.84 -3.02 11.08
C LEU A 214 -6.60 -2.16 11.33
N PRO A 215 -5.91 -2.32 12.48
CA PRO A 215 -4.63 -1.69 12.72
C PRO A 215 -3.62 -1.96 11.59
N ASP A 216 -2.87 -0.94 11.18
CA ASP A 216 -1.90 -1.04 10.07
C ASP A 216 -0.86 -2.14 10.27
N ALA A 217 -0.43 -2.26 11.52
CA ALA A 217 0.16 -3.42 12.15
C ALA A 217 -0.26 -4.78 11.57
N LEU A 218 -1.54 -5.11 11.77
CA LEU A 218 -2.12 -6.40 11.45
C LEU A 218 -2.30 -6.54 9.94
N THR A 219 -2.71 -5.47 9.27
CA THR A 219 -2.83 -5.44 7.82
C THR A 219 -1.49 -5.73 7.14
N GLN A 220 -0.39 -5.13 7.62
CA GLN A 220 0.94 -5.36 7.06
C GLN A 220 1.47 -6.76 7.29
N TYR A 221 1.29 -7.30 8.49
CA TYR A 221 1.66 -8.68 8.75
C TYR A 221 0.93 -9.64 7.80
N TRP A 222 -0.40 -9.51 7.67
CA TRP A 222 -1.17 -10.39 6.79
C TRP A 222 -0.84 -10.23 5.31
N LEU A 223 -0.42 -9.02 4.88
CA LEU A 223 0.08 -8.82 3.52
C LEU A 223 1.41 -9.50 3.30
N ILE A 224 2.33 -9.43 4.27
CA ILE A 224 3.61 -10.13 4.21
C ILE A 224 3.37 -11.64 4.19
N SER A 225 2.51 -12.16 5.06
CA SER A 225 2.21 -13.60 5.11
C SER A 225 1.51 -14.09 3.84
N LYS A 226 0.53 -13.33 3.30
CA LYS A 226 -0.13 -13.67 2.03
C LYS A 226 0.84 -13.59 0.85
N ALA A 227 1.75 -12.61 0.82
CA ALA A 227 2.76 -12.49 -0.23
C ALA A 227 3.73 -13.69 -0.20
N GLN A 228 4.16 -14.13 0.98
CA GLN A 228 4.99 -15.33 1.13
C GLN A 228 4.24 -16.59 0.69
N GLN A 229 2.97 -16.75 1.09
CA GLN A 229 2.13 -17.86 0.64
C GLN A 229 1.90 -17.86 -0.88
N ALA A 230 1.70 -16.68 -1.50
CA ALA A 230 1.58 -16.56 -2.95
C ALA A 230 2.88 -16.87 -3.68
N THR A 231 4.03 -16.54 -3.09
CA THR A 231 5.35 -16.87 -3.62
C THR A 231 5.61 -18.38 -3.53
N ALA A 232 5.26 -19.01 -2.39
CA ALA A 232 5.32 -20.46 -2.21
C ALA A 232 4.34 -21.23 -3.12
N LEU A 233 3.14 -20.68 -3.35
CA LEU A 233 2.16 -21.22 -4.30
C LEU A 233 2.65 -21.10 -5.75
N GLY A 234 3.36 -20.02 -6.10
CA GLY A 234 4.03 -19.88 -7.41
C GLY A 234 5.03 -21.00 -7.70
N ASP A 235 5.81 -21.40 -6.69
CA ASP A 235 6.75 -22.53 -6.80
C ASP A 235 6.03 -23.90 -6.85
N HIS A 236 4.87 -24.02 -6.22
CA HIS A 236 4.05 -25.24 -6.28
C HIS A 236 3.23 -25.38 -7.56
N ILE A 237 2.81 -24.29 -8.20
CA ILE A 237 2.07 -24.31 -9.47
C ILE A 237 2.97 -24.81 -10.62
N TYR A 238 4.27 -24.48 -10.60
CA TYR A 238 5.23 -25.03 -11.58
C TYR A 238 5.41 -26.56 -11.45
N ARG A 239 5.19 -27.13 -10.25
CA ARG A 239 5.38 -28.57 -10.00
C ARG A 239 4.09 -29.41 -10.09
N ARG A 240 2.90 -28.79 -10.12
CA ARG A 240 1.61 -29.50 -10.07
C ARG A 240 0.88 -29.61 -11.41
N SER A 241 1.38 -28.98 -12.47
CA SER A 241 0.77 -29.04 -13.81
C SER A 241 0.87 -30.41 -14.51
N GLU A 242 1.58 -31.40 -13.94
CA GLU A 242 1.70 -32.74 -14.53
C GLU A 242 0.74 -33.80 -13.96
N LEU A 243 -0.04 -33.50 -12.91
CA LEU A 243 -0.82 -34.54 -12.22
C LEU A 243 -2.26 -34.08 -11.93
N PHE A 244 -3.14 -34.43 -12.86
CA PHE A 244 -4.60 -34.58 -12.79
C PHE A 244 -5.51 -33.38 -13.16
N PRO A 245 -6.44 -33.55 -14.13
CA PRO A 245 -7.47 -32.58 -14.48
C PRO A 245 -8.81 -32.83 -13.76
N GLY A 246 -9.52 -31.75 -13.45
CA GLY A 246 -10.98 -31.71 -13.36
C GLY A 246 -11.62 -31.90 -11.98
N ASN A 247 -12.15 -30.81 -11.40
CA ASN A 247 -13.58 -30.63 -11.12
C ASN A 247 -13.82 -29.31 -10.36
N ASP A 248 -14.50 -28.38 -11.02
CA ASP A 248 -14.97 -27.12 -10.45
C ASP A 248 -16.15 -27.37 -9.51
N MET A 249 -15.92 -27.14 -8.22
CA MET A 249 -16.97 -26.89 -7.25
C MET A 249 -16.63 -25.55 -6.59
N ILE A 250 -17.52 -24.56 -6.71
CA ILE A 250 -17.36 -23.27 -6.04
C ILE A 250 -17.42 -23.52 -4.53
N ARG A 251 -16.25 -23.54 -3.89
CA ARG A 251 -16.08 -23.72 -2.44
C ARG A 251 -16.05 -22.36 -1.75
N ARG A 252 -16.68 -22.25 -0.58
CA ARG A 252 -16.74 -21.01 0.21
C ARG A 252 -15.34 -20.56 0.62
N PRO A 253 -14.97 -19.26 0.52
CA PRO A 253 -13.60 -18.78 0.74
C PRO A 253 -13.02 -19.11 2.12
N VAL A 254 -13.88 -19.19 3.15
CA VAL A 254 -13.49 -19.44 4.55
C VAL A 254 -13.16 -20.92 4.81
N ASN A 255 -13.60 -21.84 3.93
CA ASN A 255 -13.35 -23.28 4.08
C ASN A 255 -11.91 -23.68 3.71
N HIS A 256 -11.06 -22.75 3.27
CA HIS A 256 -9.64 -22.98 2.98
C HIS A 256 -8.72 -22.89 4.21
N LEU A 257 -9.26 -22.57 5.39
CA LEU A 257 -8.49 -22.61 6.64
C LEU A 257 -8.47 -24.05 7.17
N ASP A 258 -7.54 -24.85 6.67
CA ASP A 258 -7.21 -26.13 7.30
C ASP A 258 -6.59 -25.89 8.68
N ARG A 259 -6.67 -26.90 9.57
CA ARG A 259 -6.27 -26.83 10.98
C ARG A 259 -4.82 -26.38 11.22
N ASP A 260 -4.00 -26.39 10.19
CA ASP A 260 -2.58 -26.02 10.24
C ASP A 260 -2.32 -24.52 9.94
N ASP A 261 -3.33 -23.77 9.51
CA ASP A 261 -3.27 -22.31 9.23
C ASP A 261 -3.78 -21.43 10.41
N LEU A 262 -4.00 -22.01 11.61
CA LEU A 262 -4.67 -21.38 12.78
C LEU A 262 -3.87 -21.38 14.10
#